data_AF-A0A7W5VMX5-F1
#
_entry.id   AF-A0A7W5VMX5-F1
#
_cell.length_a   1.000
_cell.length_b   1.000
_cell.length_c   1.000
_cell.angle_alpha   90.00
_cell.angle_beta   90.00
_cell.angle_gamma   90.00
#
_symmetry.space_group_name_H-M   'P 1'
#
loop_
_entity.id
_entity.type
_entity.pdbx_description
1 polymer ?
#
loop_
_entity_poly.entity_id
_entity_poly.type
_entity_poly.pdbx_seq_one_letter_code
_entity_poly.pdbx_strand_id
1 'polypeptide(L)'
;MSSFDSKNVQTIGFILIPGFALMSYASATEPLRAANLLAGREIYRLRIFSPDGAAALSSSGTSVPAELLPVRGSGLGTAFVCAGGSPRDWRYPGVLACLRQLSREGVRIGGISGGPYLMAAAGLLGGRDFTIHWEHAAALLEAFPDLTPRQARFMIDGNRITCGGGIAPLDMMHVLIAERMGPDFARRVSDWYLHTEVNEPAAPQRASLAERYGVHHPGLLSVLERMEETIEMPLERAAMARIAGVTARHLDRLFATHLGTTFLDQYRRIRLQHAHRLLKQSPLSVSEIAVATGFSSLSHFSRMFRAVYGIAPRAARRE
;
A
#
# COMPACT_ATOMS: atom_id res chain seq x y z
N MET A 1 -5.00 -44.79 -7.35
CA MET A 1 -4.59 -43.80 -6.32
C MET A 1 -3.26 -43.22 -6.73
N SER A 2 -3.29 -42.04 -7.38
CA SER A 2 -2.11 -41.39 -7.94
C SER A 2 -1.20 -40.93 -6.80
N SER A 3 0.02 -41.45 -6.75
CA SER A 3 1.11 -40.90 -5.95
C SER A 3 1.32 -39.45 -6.38
N PHE A 4 1.03 -38.50 -5.50
CA PHE A 4 1.32 -37.08 -5.73
C PHE A 4 2.83 -36.90 -5.67
N ASP A 5 3.45 -36.52 -6.80
CA ASP A 5 4.87 -36.15 -6.83
C ASP A 5 5.08 -34.82 -6.11
N SER A 6 5.34 -34.89 -4.80
CA SER A 6 5.52 -33.75 -3.92
C SER A 6 6.83 -33.00 -4.14
N LYS A 7 7.78 -33.54 -4.93
CA LYS A 7 9.11 -32.93 -5.15
C LYS A 7 9.06 -31.65 -5.98
N ASN A 8 7.95 -31.39 -6.67
CA ASN A 8 7.78 -30.24 -7.56
C ASN A 8 6.72 -29.23 -7.09
N VAL A 9 6.17 -29.33 -5.88
CA VAL A 9 5.15 -28.40 -5.35
C VAL A 9 5.83 -27.23 -4.63
N GLN A 10 5.52 -25.99 -5.03
CA GLN A 10 6.03 -24.81 -4.33
C GLN A 10 5.08 -24.42 -3.21
N THR A 11 5.56 -24.46 -1.97
CA THR A 11 4.77 -23.99 -0.82
C THR A 11 5.00 -22.49 -0.62
N ILE A 12 3.91 -21.72 -0.59
CA ILE A 12 3.90 -20.27 -0.39
C ILE A 12 3.12 -19.96 0.90
N GLY A 13 3.78 -19.26 1.81
CA GLY A 13 3.23 -18.84 3.09
C GLY A 13 2.62 -17.45 3.02
N PHE A 14 1.50 -17.23 3.70
CA PHE A 14 0.86 -15.92 3.88
C PHE A 14 0.66 -15.65 5.36
N ILE A 15 1.45 -14.73 5.93
CA ILE A 15 1.30 -14.24 7.30
C ILE A 15 0.32 -13.07 7.26
N LEU A 16 -0.88 -13.29 7.78
CA LEU A 16 -1.96 -12.31 7.79
C LEU A 16 -1.97 -11.56 9.12
N ILE A 17 -1.68 -10.26 9.07
CA ILE A 17 -1.84 -9.38 10.22
C ILE A 17 -3.34 -9.05 10.37
N PRO A 18 -3.93 -9.14 11.58
CA PRO A 18 -5.31 -8.73 11.80
C PRO A 18 -5.63 -7.36 11.20
N GLY A 19 -6.75 -7.25 10.48
CA GLY A 19 -7.10 -6.06 9.70
C GLY A 19 -6.46 -6.00 8.31
N PHE A 20 -5.84 -7.07 7.81
CA PHE A 20 -5.36 -7.15 6.43
C PHE A 20 -6.48 -6.90 5.42
N ALA A 21 -6.14 -6.29 4.29
CA ALA A 21 -7.08 -6.09 3.20
C ALA A 21 -7.35 -7.42 2.47
N LEU A 22 -8.61 -7.89 2.50
CA LEU A 22 -9.01 -9.13 1.84
C LEU A 22 -8.66 -9.13 0.35
N MET A 23 -8.86 -8.01 -0.34
CA MET A 23 -8.55 -7.87 -1.77
C MET A 23 -7.07 -8.12 -2.07
N SER A 24 -6.16 -7.58 -1.25
CA SER A 24 -4.71 -7.78 -1.40
C SER A 24 -4.32 -9.25 -1.25
N TYR A 25 -4.90 -9.91 -0.25
CA TYR A 25 -4.68 -11.33 0.01
C TYR A 25 -5.27 -12.22 -1.11
N ALA A 26 -6.51 -11.96 -1.51
CA ALA A 26 -7.18 -12.69 -2.58
C ALA A 26 -6.42 -12.53 -3.90
N SER A 27 -6.03 -11.31 -4.28
CA SER A 27 -5.25 -11.04 -5.50
C SER A 27 -3.90 -11.76 -5.54
N ALA A 28 -3.33 -12.10 -4.36
CA ALA A 28 -2.09 -12.85 -4.27
C ALA A 28 -2.30 -14.38 -4.26
N THR A 29 -3.42 -14.87 -3.73
CA THR A 29 -3.66 -16.30 -3.55
C THR A 29 -4.46 -16.93 -4.68
N GLU A 30 -5.45 -16.21 -5.22
CA GLU A 30 -6.33 -16.69 -6.27
C GLU A 30 -5.58 -17.11 -7.56
N PRO A 31 -4.57 -16.36 -8.06
CA PRO A 31 -3.78 -16.79 -9.23
C PRO A 31 -3.11 -18.15 -9.03
N LEU A 32 -2.67 -18.47 -7.81
CA LEU A 32 -2.03 -19.74 -7.48
C LEU A 32 -3.06 -20.89 -7.48
N ARG A 33 -4.28 -20.62 -7.02
CA ARG A 33 -5.41 -21.57 -7.10
C ARG A 33 -5.81 -21.84 -8.56
N ALA A 34 -5.94 -20.80 -9.38
CA ALA A 34 -6.23 -20.96 -10.80
C ALA A 34 -5.10 -21.67 -11.55
N ALA A 35 -3.85 -21.41 -11.21
CA ALA A 35 -2.69 -22.13 -11.75
C ALA A 35 -2.80 -23.64 -11.47
N ASN A 36 -3.15 -24.05 -10.25
CA ASN A 36 -3.39 -25.47 -9.94
C ASN A 36 -4.52 -26.06 -10.80
N LEU A 37 -5.63 -25.33 -10.95
CA LEU A 37 -6.77 -25.76 -11.76
C LEU A 37 -6.37 -25.97 -13.22
N LEU A 38 -5.69 -24.99 -13.82
CA LEU A 38 -5.26 -25.01 -15.22
C LEU A 38 -4.14 -26.02 -15.50
N ALA A 39 -3.33 -26.37 -14.49
CA ALA A 39 -2.33 -27.41 -14.57
C ALA A 39 -2.92 -28.83 -14.40
N GLY A 40 -4.15 -28.96 -13.91
CA GLY A 40 -4.78 -30.25 -13.59
C GLY A 40 -4.13 -31.00 -12.43
N ARG A 41 -3.23 -30.35 -11.67
CA ARG A 41 -2.51 -30.93 -10.53
C ARG A 41 -2.06 -29.83 -9.56
N GLU A 42 -1.75 -30.20 -8.33
CA GLU A 42 -1.16 -29.26 -7.36
C GLU A 42 0.27 -28.90 -7.77
N ILE A 43 0.50 -27.62 -8.08
CA ILE A 43 1.82 -27.04 -8.37
C ILE A 43 2.20 -25.96 -7.36
N TYR A 44 1.20 -25.34 -6.71
CA TYR A 44 1.33 -24.41 -5.59
C TYR A 44 0.54 -24.91 -4.40
N ARG A 45 1.15 -24.85 -3.22
CA ARG A 45 0.48 -25.11 -1.95
C ARG A 45 0.51 -23.86 -1.08
N LEU A 46 -0.65 -23.46 -0.56
CA LEU A 46 -0.76 -22.29 0.29
C LEU A 46 -0.72 -22.71 1.76
N ARG A 47 0.01 -21.95 2.57
CA ARG A 47 -0.05 -22.03 4.03
C ARG A 47 -0.37 -20.65 4.59
N ILE A 48 -1.38 -20.57 5.44
CA ILE A 48 -1.88 -19.30 5.95
C ILE A 48 -1.56 -19.25 7.43
N PHE A 49 -0.88 -18.20 7.84
CA PHE A 49 -0.41 -18.00 9.21
C PHE A 49 -0.99 -16.72 9.80
N SER A 50 -1.12 -16.69 11.12
CA SER A 50 -1.45 -15.47 11.87
C SER A 50 -0.53 -15.35 13.09
N PRO A 51 -0.41 -14.15 13.69
CA PRO A 51 0.49 -13.94 14.84
C PRO A 51 0.20 -14.85 16.04
N ASP A 52 -1.06 -15.19 16.27
CA ASP A 52 -1.55 -16.00 17.40
C ASP A 52 -2.03 -17.40 16.98
N GLY A 53 -2.02 -17.71 15.67
CA GLY A 53 -2.53 -18.96 15.12
C GLY A 53 -4.05 -19.06 15.07
N ALA A 54 -4.78 -18.01 15.45
CA ALA A 54 -6.22 -17.93 15.30
C ALA A 54 -6.59 -17.50 13.87
N ALA A 55 -7.86 -17.69 13.49
CA ALA A 55 -8.35 -17.22 12.20
C ALA A 55 -8.16 -15.69 12.08
N ALA A 56 -7.53 -15.24 11.00
CA ALA A 56 -7.23 -13.84 10.79
C ALA A 56 -8.46 -13.11 10.24
N LEU A 57 -8.90 -12.06 10.93
CA LEU A 57 -9.99 -11.21 10.48
C LEU A 57 -9.48 -10.13 9.53
N SER A 58 -10.05 -10.08 8.32
CA SER A 58 -9.76 -9.03 7.34
C SER A 58 -10.44 -7.71 7.68
N SER A 59 -10.02 -6.62 7.05
CA SER A 59 -10.62 -5.28 7.20
C SER A 59 -12.09 -5.21 6.77
N SER A 60 -12.57 -6.15 5.96
CA SER A 60 -13.98 -6.27 5.54
C SER A 60 -14.79 -7.23 6.41
N GLY A 61 -14.20 -7.79 7.48
CA GLY A 61 -14.87 -8.71 8.41
C GLY A 61 -14.88 -10.17 7.98
N THR A 62 -14.27 -10.53 6.84
CA THR A 62 -14.11 -11.94 6.44
C THR A 62 -13.01 -12.59 7.28
N SER A 63 -13.32 -13.75 7.85
CA SER A 63 -12.38 -14.56 8.63
C SER A 63 -11.67 -15.57 7.73
N VAL A 64 -10.34 -15.65 7.82
CA VAL A 64 -9.51 -16.60 7.08
C VAL A 64 -8.85 -17.57 8.06
N PRO A 65 -9.10 -18.89 7.94
CA PRO A 65 -8.43 -19.89 8.76
C PRO A 65 -6.91 -19.77 8.62
N ALA A 66 -6.22 -19.83 9.75
CA ALA A 66 -4.77 -19.71 9.80
C ALA A 66 -4.20 -20.68 10.83
N GLU A 67 -2.89 -20.89 10.75
CA GLU A 67 -2.11 -21.66 11.72
C GLU A 67 -1.07 -20.77 12.41
N LEU A 68 -0.46 -21.28 13.48
CA LEU A 68 0.62 -20.59 14.17
C LEU A 68 1.80 -20.32 13.23
N LEU A 69 2.49 -19.20 13.46
CA LEU A 69 3.70 -18.83 12.72
C LEU A 69 4.67 -20.04 12.61
N PRO A 70 5.26 -20.27 11.42
CA PRO A 70 6.05 -21.46 11.18
C PRO A 70 7.33 -21.43 12.04
N VAL A 71 7.62 -22.55 12.69
CA VAL A 71 8.88 -22.79 13.40
C VAL A 71 9.85 -23.44 12.42
N ARG A 72 10.93 -22.73 12.05
CA ARG A 72 11.93 -23.14 11.03
C ARG A 72 11.34 -23.30 9.62
N GLY A 73 12.23 -23.37 8.64
CA GLY A 73 11.96 -23.32 7.19
C GLY A 73 11.13 -24.52 6.75
N SER A 74 9.83 -24.41 6.95
CA SER A 74 8.83 -25.48 6.88
C SER A 74 8.48 -25.93 5.46
N GLY A 75 9.50 -26.00 4.59
CA GLY A 75 9.35 -26.25 3.15
C GLY A 75 8.81 -25.05 2.37
N LEU A 76 8.77 -23.86 2.97
CA LEU A 76 8.35 -22.63 2.30
C LEU A 76 9.43 -22.17 1.32
N GLY A 77 9.07 -22.02 0.04
CA GLY A 77 9.92 -21.34 -0.93
C GLY A 77 9.78 -19.81 -0.87
N THR A 78 8.60 -19.34 -0.46
CA THR A 78 8.28 -17.91 -0.36
C THR A 78 7.30 -17.67 0.78
N ALA A 79 7.43 -16.55 1.48
CA ALA A 79 6.51 -16.13 2.53
C ALA A 79 6.16 -14.65 2.34
N PHE A 80 4.87 -14.33 2.27
CA PHE A 80 4.36 -12.97 2.22
C PHE A 80 3.77 -12.55 3.55
N VAL A 81 4.11 -11.37 4.06
CA VAL A 81 3.36 -10.72 5.13
C VAL A 81 2.36 -9.74 4.53
N CYS A 82 1.08 -9.91 4.87
CA CYS A 82 -0.02 -9.05 4.44
C CYS A 82 -0.49 -8.23 5.64
N ALA A 83 -0.36 -6.91 5.56
CA ALA A 83 -0.81 -6.02 6.61
C ALA A 83 -1.69 -4.91 6.05
N GLY A 84 -2.81 -4.66 6.72
CA GLY A 84 -3.71 -3.54 6.49
C GLY A 84 -3.85 -2.74 7.78
N GLY A 85 -4.65 -1.66 7.77
CA GLY A 85 -4.74 -0.75 8.91
C GLY A 85 -3.57 0.23 8.94
N SER A 86 -3.07 0.55 10.14
CA SER A 86 -2.03 1.57 10.32
C SER A 86 -0.72 1.02 10.90
N PRO A 87 0.42 1.71 10.69
CA PRO A 87 1.68 1.37 11.32
C PRO A 87 1.65 1.25 12.85
N ARG A 88 0.72 1.96 13.51
CA ARG A 88 0.51 1.86 14.96
C ARG A 88 0.11 0.44 15.38
N ASP A 89 -0.61 -0.27 14.51
CA ASP A 89 -1.20 -1.58 14.76
C ASP A 89 -0.21 -2.73 14.51
N TRP A 90 0.90 -2.46 13.81
CA TRP A 90 1.83 -3.50 13.32
C TRP A 90 2.94 -3.86 14.30
N ARG A 91 2.62 -3.90 15.60
CA ARG A 91 3.57 -4.26 16.66
C ARG A 91 3.54 -5.76 16.94
N TYR A 92 4.19 -6.54 16.09
CA TYR A 92 4.23 -8.01 16.19
C TYR A 92 5.67 -8.56 16.29
N PRO A 93 6.30 -8.52 17.48
CA PRO A 93 7.68 -9.01 17.65
C PRO A 93 7.89 -10.46 17.19
N GLY A 94 6.89 -11.33 17.41
CA GLY A 94 6.91 -12.72 16.94
C GLY A 94 6.94 -12.83 15.42
N VAL A 95 6.18 -11.99 14.71
CA VAL A 95 6.22 -11.92 13.25
C VAL A 95 7.58 -11.41 12.78
N LEU A 96 8.13 -10.36 13.39
CA LEU A 96 9.46 -9.86 13.01
C LEU A 96 10.56 -10.91 13.20
N ALA A 97 10.51 -11.66 14.30
CA ALA A 97 11.43 -12.76 14.56
C ALA A 97 11.28 -13.89 13.53
N CYS A 98 10.03 -14.25 13.19
CA CYS A 98 9.71 -15.24 12.15
C CYS A 98 10.26 -14.80 10.78
N LEU A 99 10.02 -13.56 10.36
CA LEU A 99 10.53 -13.02 9.08
C LEU A 99 12.07 -13.08 9.00
N ARG A 100 12.77 -12.69 10.08
CA ARG A 100 14.24 -12.80 10.16
C ARG A 100 14.71 -14.25 10.12
N GLN A 101 13.97 -15.17 10.73
CA GLN A 101 14.31 -16.59 10.71
C GLN A 101 14.15 -17.18 9.31
N LEU A 102 12.97 -17.02 8.71
CA LEU A 102 12.69 -17.51 7.36
C LEU A 102 13.70 -16.95 6.33
N SER A 103 14.06 -15.65 6.43
CA SER A 103 15.07 -15.07 5.56
C SER A 103 16.46 -15.69 5.73
N ARG A 104 16.86 -16.08 6.94
CA ARG A 104 18.16 -16.74 7.19
C ARG A 104 18.20 -18.17 6.66
N GLU A 105 17.03 -18.80 6.57
CA GLU A 105 16.85 -20.15 6.04
C GLU A 105 16.66 -20.16 4.50
N GLY A 106 16.81 -19.00 3.84
CA GLY A 106 16.77 -18.89 2.38
C GLY A 106 15.38 -18.70 1.76
N VAL A 107 14.32 -18.56 2.57
CA VAL A 107 12.97 -18.30 2.07
C VAL A 107 12.91 -16.91 1.44
N ARG A 108 12.33 -16.78 0.23
CA ARG A 108 12.04 -15.45 -0.36
C ARG A 108 11.00 -14.76 0.50
N ILE A 109 11.30 -13.56 0.98
CA ILE A 109 10.38 -12.82 1.86
C ILE A 109 9.72 -11.71 1.07
N GLY A 110 8.40 -11.65 1.16
CA GLY A 110 7.64 -10.58 0.56
C GLY A 110 6.68 -9.88 1.51
N GLY A 111 6.25 -8.69 1.09
CA GLY A 111 5.35 -7.83 1.84
C GLY A 111 4.30 -7.22 0.93
N ILE A 112 3.04 -7.31 1.33
CA ILE A 112 1.91 -6.79 0.57
C ILE A 112 1.20 -5.71 1.39
N SER A 113 0.86 -4.59 0.74
CA SER A 113 0.23 -3.43 1.36
C SER A 113 1.11 -2.80 2.45
N GLY A 114 0.78 -2.99 3.73
CA GLY A 114 1.61 -2.59 4.87
C GLY A 114 2.74 -3.59 5.20
N GLY A 115 2.75 -4.77 4.58
CA GLY A 115 3.77 -5.80 4.81
C GLY A 115 5.22 -5.32 4.69
N PRO A 116 5.59 -4.47 3.73
CA PRO A 116 6.95 -3.92 3.62
C PRO A 116 7.38 -3.12 4.86
N TYR A 117 6.46 -2.50 5.60
CA TYR A 117 6.79 -1.85 6.88
C TYR A 117 7.28 -2.86 7.93
N LEU A 118 6.63 -4.03 8.03
CA LEU A 118 7.08 -5.12 8.91
C LEU A 118 8.43 -5.70 8.44
N MET A 119 8.67 -5.74 7.13
CA MET A 119 9.98 -6.13 6.58
C MET A 119 11.07 -5.10 6.93
N ALA A 120 10.77 -3.79 6.86
CA ALA A 120 11.67 -2.73 7.32
C ALA A 120 11.99 -2.88 8.81
N ALA A 121 10.96 -3.05 9.65
CA ALA A 121 11.10 -3.28 11.09
C ALA A 121 11.88 -4.57 11.42
N ALA A 122 11.87 -5.56 10.53
CA ALA A 122 12.67 -6.77 10.63
C ALA A 122 14.12 -6.62 10.14
N GLY A 123 14.50 -5.46 9.59
CA GLY A 123 15.83 -5.17 9.04
C GLY A 123 16.07 -5.81 7.67
N LEU A 124 15.02 -6.13 6.91
CA LEU A 124 15.12 -6.93 5.69
C LEU A 124 15.19 -6.11 4.39
N LEU A 125 15.09 -4.77 4.46
CA LEU A 125 14.99 -3.89 3.29
C LEU A 125 16.19 -2.95 3.07
N GLY A 126 17.16 -2.94 3.98
CA GLY A 126 18.36 -2.10 3.83
C GLY A 126 19.13 -2.42 2.55
N GLY A 127 19.43 -1.39 1.75
CA GLY A 127 20.17 -1.52 0.48
C GLY A 127 19.44 -2.28 -0.63
N ARG A 128 18.11 -2.41 -0.55
CA ARG A 128 17.27 -3.10 -1.53
C ARG A 128 16.30 -2.15 -2.20
N ASP A 129 15.96 -2.43 -3.45
CA ASP A 129 14.84 -1.78 -4.12
C ASP A 129 13.53 -2.40 -3.64
N PHE A 130 12.63 -1.56 -3.11
CA PHE A 130 11.34 -2.00 -2.60
C PHE A 130 10.26 -0.92 -2.78
N THR A 131 9.01 -1.34 -2.65
CA THR A 131 7.83 -0.46 -2.62
C THR A 131 7.00 -0.75 -1.37
N ILE A 132 6.08 0.15 -1.05
CA ILE A 132 5.03 0.00 -0.04
C ILE A 132 3.77 0.68 -0.58
N HIS A 133 2.59 0.30 -0.09
CA HIS A 133 1.37 1.05 -0.41
C HIS A 133 1.59 2.55 -0.17
N TRP A 134 1.24 3.38 -1.17
CA TRP A 134 1.47 4.83 -1.17
C TRP A 134 1.00 5.53 0.11
N GLU A 135 -0.07 5.01 0.73
CA GLU A 135 -0.64 5.58 1.94
C GLU A 135 0.26 5.39 3.17
N HIS A 136 1.11 4.36 3.18
CA HIS A 136 2.02 4.04 4.27
C HIS A 136 3.45 4.54 4.03
N ALA A 137 3.76 5.09 2.85
CA ALA A 137 5.11 5.52 2.50
C ALA A 137 5.66 6.60 3.44
N ALA A 138 4.85 7.62 3.78
CA ALA A 138 5.27 8.68 4.68
C ALA A 138 5.60 8.15 6.09
N ALA A 139 4.75 7.29 6.63
CA ALA A 139 4.96 6.70 7.94
C ALA A 139 6.17 5.74 7.98
N LEU A 140 6.47 5.06 6.87
CA LEU A 140 7.68 4.26 6.74
C LEU A 140 8.93 5.14 6.76
N LEU A 141 8.94 6.25 6.02
CA LEU A 141 10.06 7.21 5.99
C LEU A 141 10.30 7.85 7.37
N GLU A 142 9.23 8.18 8.09
CA GLU A 142 9.33 8.70 9.46
C GLU A 142 9.98 7.68 10.42
N ALA A 143 9.59 6.40 10.32
CA ALA A 143 10.11 5.35 11.19
C ALA A 143 11.50 4.85 10.78
N PHE A 144 11.86 4.93 9.50
CA PHE A 144 13.10 4.41 8.94
C PHE A 144 13.71 5.42 7.93
N PRO A 145 14.35 6.50 8.41
CA PRO A 145 14.83 7.59 7.55
C PRO A 145 15.87 7.18 6.49
N ASP A 146 16.61 6.09 6.74
CA ASP A 146 17.64 5.58 5.82
C ASP A 146 17.05 4.74 4.66
N LEU A 147 15.74 4.49 4.65
CA LEU A 147 15.08 3.71 3.60
C LEU A 147 14.37 4.64 2.61
N THR A 148 14.30 4.24 1.34
CA THR A 148 13.62 5.03 0.30
C THR A 148 12.74 4.13 -0.57
N PRO A 149 11.43 4.01 -0.29
CA PRO A 149 10.53 3.21 -1.12
C PRO A 149 10.34 3.84 -2.50
N ARG A 150 10.29 2.99 -3.53
CA ARG A 150 9.92 3.38 -4.90
C ARG A 150 8.40 3.56 -5.00
N GLN A 151 7.96 4.51 -5.82
CA GLN A 151 6.55 4.68 -6.19
C GLN A 151 6.18 3.69 -7.31
N ALA A 152 6.20 2.40 -7.00
CA ALA A 152 5.94 1.29 -7.93
C ALA A 152 4.79 0.41 -7.44
N ARG A 153 4.07 -0.28 -8.34
CA ARG A 153 3.02 -1.26 -7.96
C ARG A 153 3.60 -2.43 -7.20
N PHE A 154 4.70 -2.99 -7.68
CA PHE A 154 5.46 -4.04 -7.00
C PHE A 154 6.93 -4.00 -7.42
N MET A 155 7.81 -4.57 -6.59
CA MET A 155 9.25 -4.66 -6.80
C MET A 155 9.72 -6.07 -6.43
N ILE A 156 10.57 -6.65 -7.27
CA ILE A 156 11.25 -7.93 -7.03
C ILE A 156 12.76 -7.65 -7.08
N ASP A 157 13.41 -7.63 -5.91
CA ASP A 157 14.87 -7.47 -5.77
C ASP A 157 15.43 -8.74 -5.11
N GLY A 158 15.91 -9.66 -5.95
CA GLY A 158 16.45 -10.96 -5.52
C GLY A 158 15.44 -11.79 -4.72
N ASN A 159 15.69 -11.91 -3.41
CA ASN A 159 14.83 -12.64 -2.47
C ASN A 159 13.90 -11.72 -1.65
N ARG A 160 13.68 -10.48 -2.11
CA ARG A 160 12.71 -9.52 -1.56
C ARG A 160 11.64 -9.22 -2.61
N ILE A 161 10.38 -9.37 -2.21
CA ILE A 161 9.22 -9.12 -3.09
C ILE A 161 8.25 -8.18 -2.38
N THR A 162 8.10 -6.95 -2.84
CA THR A 162 7.20 -5.98 -2.19
C THR A 162 6.13 -5.47 -3.13
N CYS A 163 4.93 -5.25 -2.62
CA CYS A 163 3.78 -4.87 -3.43
C CYS A 163 2.87 -3.90 -2.68
N GLY A 164 2.32 -2.93 -3.41
CA GLY A 164 1.40 -1.93 -2.88
C GLY A 164 0.08 -2.49 -2.37
N GLY A 165 -0.34 -3.69 -2.78
CA GLY A 165 -1.64 -4.27 -2.40
C GLY A 165 -2.79 -3.88 -3.34
N GLY A 166 -4.03 -4.03 -2.87
CA GLY A 166 -5.20 -3.96 -3.74
C GLY A 166 -5.15 -5.07 -4.78
N ILE A 167 -5.22 -4.71 -6.06
CA ILE A 167 -5.12 -5.65 -7.19
C ILE A 167 -3.68 -5.81 -7.72
N ALA A 168 -2.72 -5.00 -7.28
CA ALA A 168 -1.33 -5.11 -7.72
C ALA A 168 -0.69 -6.50 -7.47
N PRO A 169 -1.08 -7.27 -6.42
CA PRO A 169 -0.59 -8.64 -6.28
C PRO A 169 -0.99 -9.58 -7.43
N LEU A 170 -2.06 -9.28 -8.17
CA LEU A 170 -2.45 -10.06 -9.35
C LEU A 170 -1.40 -9.95 -10.47
N ASP A 171 -0.93 -8.73 -10.72
CA ASP A 171 0.18 -8.46 -11.66
C ASP A 171 1.49 -9.08 -11.17
N MET A 172 1.79 -8.94 -9.88
CA MET A 172 2.98 -9.52 -9.25
C MET A 172 2.98 -11.06 -9.37
N MET A 173 1.85 -11.71 -9.09
CA MET A 173 1.74 -13.16 -9.19
C MET A 173 1.80 -13.64 -10.64
N HIS A 174 1.33 -12.85 -11.61
CA HIS A 174 1.56 -13.17 -13.03
C HIS A 174 3.07 -13.30 -13.32
N VAL A 175 3.89 -12.34 -12.87
CA VAL A 175 5.35 -12.38 -13.05
C VAL A 175 5.97 -13.60 -12.35
N LEU A 176 5.59 -13.88 -11.10
CA LEU A 176 6.12 -15.02 -10.35
C LEU A 176 5.72 -16.37 -10.96
N ILE A 177 4.50 -16.47 -11.50
CA ILE A 177 4.05 -17.67 -12.21
C ILE A 177 4.79 -17.80 -13.55
N ALA A 178 5.03 -16.70 -14.27
CA ALA A 178 5.77 -16.71 -15.52
C ALA A 178 7.23 -17.15 -15.33
N GLU A 179 7.89 -16.68 -14.26
CA GLU A 179 9.26 -17.08 -13.87
C GLU A 179 9.40 -18.60 -13.75
N ARG A 180 8.34 -19.28 -13.28
CA ARG A 180 8.35 -20.73 -13.03
C ARG A 180 7.75 -21.58 -14.15
N MET A 181 6.62 -21.16 -14.68
CA MET A 181 5.76 -21.95 -15.58
C MET A 181 5.77 -21.45 -17.02
N GLY A 182 6.51 -20.37 -17.30
CA GLY A 182 6.56 -19.71 -18.60
C GLY A 182 5.42 -18.70 -18.82
N PRO A 183 5.63 -17.74 -19.74
CA PRO A 183 4.71 -16.63 -19.98
C PRO A 183 3.33 -17.07 -20.48
N ASP A 184 3.25 -18.09 -21.35
CA ASP A 184 1.98 -18.58 -21.91
C ASP A 184 1.06 -19.15 -20.82
N PHE A 185 1.65 -19.88 -19.86
CA PHE A 185 0.89 -20.43 -18.73
C PHE A 185 0.41 -19.31 -17.81
N ALA A 186 1.29 -18.35 -17.48
CA ALA A 186 0.91 -17.19 -16.68
C ALA A 186 -0.19 -16.36 -17.34
N ARG A 187 -0.16 -16.22 -18.67
CA ARG A 187 -1.21 -15.53 -19.43
C ARG A 187 -2.56 -16.22 -19.30
N ARG A 188 -2.62 -17.54 -19.47
CA ARG A 188 -3.84 -18.33 -19.25
C ARG A 188 -4.41 -18.17 -17.83
N VAL A 189 -3.53 -18.10 -16.82
CA VAL A 189 -3.95 -17.82 -15.43
C VAL A 189 -4.57 -16.43 -15.31
N SER A 190 -3.99 -15.41 -15.93
CA SER A 190 -4.56 -14.06 -15.93
C SER A 190 -5.89 -13.98 -16.68
N ASP A 191 -6.01 -14.66 -17.83
CA ASP A 191 -7.26 -14.72 -18.61
C ASP A 191 -8.43 -15.35 -17.82
N TRP A 192 -8.15 -16.32 -16.96
CA TRP A 192 -9.14 -16.91 -16.05
C TRP A 192 -9.83 -15.85 -15.18
N TYR A 193 -9.12 -14.78 -14.82
CA TYR A 193 -9.63 -13.68 -13.99
C TYR A 193 -10.10 -12.47 -14.80
N LEU A 194 -10.26 -12.60 -16.13
CA LEU A 194 -10.55 -11.49 -17.02
C LEU A 194 -9.51 -10.35 -16.91
N HIS A 195 -8.29 -10.70 -16.52
CA HIS A 195 -7.19 -9.76 -16.33
C HIS A 195 -6.43 -9.60 -17.65
N THR A 196 -7.00 -8.82 -18.57
CA THR A 196 -6.50 -8.69 -19.94
C THR A 196 -5.23 -7.87 -20.05
N GLU A 197 -5.04 -6.94 -19.13
CA GLU A 197 -3.88 -6.03 -19.10
C GLU A 197 -3.11 -6.21 -17.79
N VAL A 198 -1.98 -6.89 -17.88
CA VAL A 198 -1.03 -7.03 -16.76
C VAL A 198 -0.19 -5.76 -16.68
N ASN A 199 -0.27 -5.05 -15.56
CA ASN A 199 0.47 -3.81 -15.39
C ASN A 199 1.95 -4.07 -15.11
N GLU A 200 2.81 -3.21 -15.65
CA GLU A 200 4.25 -3.23 -15.37
C GLU A 200 4.56 -2.99 -13.89
N PRO A 201 5.66 -3.55 -13.34
CA PRO A 201 6.04 -3.37 -11.93
C PRO A 201 6.14 -1.89 -11.52
N ALA A 202 6.73 -1.06 -12.40
CA ALA A 202 6.96 0.37 -12.17
C ALA A 202 5.74 1.25 -12.49
N ALA A 203 4.61 0.67 -12.92
CA ALA A 203 3.41 1.46 -13.18
C ALA A 203 2.95 2.21 -11.90
N PRO A 204 2.26 3.35 -12.04
CA PRO A 204 1.80 4.12 -10.89
C PRO A 204 0.86 3.33 -9.98
N GLN A 205 0.98 3.52 -8.67
CA GLN A 205 0.05 2.96 -7.69
C GLN A 205 -1.32 3.66 -7.68
N ARG A 206 -1.38 4.89 -8.20
CA ARG A 206 -2.58 5.73 -8.26
C ARG A 206 -2.65 6.41 -9.61
N ALA A 207 -3.87 6.77 -9.99
CA ALA A 207 -4.11 7.67 -11.10
C ALA A 207 -3.26 8.94 -10.97
N SER A 208 -2.80 9.45 -12.11
CA SER A 208 -2.04 10.69 -12.22
C SER A 208 -2.82 11.86 -11.61
N LEU A 209 -2.13 12.96 -11.30
CA LEU A 209 -2.81 14.20 -10.87
C LEU A 209 -3.84 14.65 -11.91
N ALA A 210 -3.57 14.44 -13.20
CA ALA A 210 -4.50 14.77 -14.27
C ALA A 210 -5.83 14.04 -14.15
N GLU A 211 -5.78 12.73 -13.94
CA GLU A 211 -6.97 11.89 -13.78
C GLU A 211 -7.67 12.14 -12.44
N ARG A 212 -6.91 12.30 -11.34
CA ARG A 212 -7.47 12.53 -10.00
C ARG A 212 -8.26 13.84 -9.90
N TYR A 213 -7.83 14.86 -10.64
CA TYR A 213 -8.43 16.18 -10.61
C TYR A 213 -9.30 16.48 -11.84
N GLY A 214 -9.26 15.64 -12.88
CA GLY A 214 -9.92 15.93 -14.16
C GLY A 214 -9.31 17.15 -14.88
N VAL A 215 -8.00 17.37 -14.70
CA VAL A 215 -7.30 18.56 -15.18
C VAL A 215 -6.19 18.16 -16.14
N HIS A 216 -6.13 18.78 -17.32
CA HIS A 216 -5.03 18.61 -18.25
C HIS A 216 -4.14 19.86 -18.39
N HIS A 217 -4.51 20.99 -17.76
CA HIS A 217 -3.73 22.21 -17.82
C HIS A 217 -2.41 22.07 -17.04
N PRO A 218 -1.23 22.12 -17.70
CA PRO A 218 0.05 21.75 -17.08
C PRO A 218 0.41 22.65 -15.88
N GLY A 219 0.20 23.97 -16.00
CA GLY A 219 0.46 24.88 -14.89
C GLY A 219 -0.46 24.65 -13.67
N LEU A 220 -1.68 24.15 -13.89
CA LEU A 220 -2.58 23.84 -12.77
C LEU A 220 -2.19 22.51 -12.12
N LEU A 221 -1.72 21.53 -12.91
CA LEU A 221 -1.15 20.28 -12.39
C LEU A 221 0.09 20.53 -11.54
N SER A 222 1.02 21.38 -11.98
CA SER A 222 2.20 21.75 -11.19
C SER A 222 1.82 22.45 -9.87
N VAL A 223 0.74 23.24 -9.87
CA VAL A 223 0.23 23.85 -8.63
C VAL A 223 -0.41 22.81 -7.71
N LEU A 224 -1.22 21.89 -8.24
CA LEU A 224 -1.84 20.82 -7.45
C LEU A 224 -0.78 19.88 -6.85
N GLU A 225 0.24 19.53 -7.62
CA GLU A 225 1.42 18.79 -7.15
C GLU A 225 2.09 19.52 -6.00
N ARG A 226 2.46 20.80 -6.21
CA ARG A 226 3.09 21.60 -5.17
C ARG A 226 2.22 21.76 -3.93
N MET A 227 0.90 21.86 -4.08
CA MET A 227 -0.04 21.89 -2.95
C MET A 227 0.03 20.59 -2.13
N GLU A 228 0.17 19.42 -2.76
CA GLU A 228 0.33 18.14 -2.05
C GLU A 228 1.70 18.05 -1.35
N GLU A 229 2.75 18.68 -1.90
CA GLU A 229 4.11 18.70 -1.32
C GLU A 229 4.27 19.69 -0.15
N THR A 230 3.51 20.78 -0.13
CA THR A 230 3.69 21.90 0.83
C THR A 230 2.49 22.05 1.77
N ILE A 231 1.99 20.93 2.28
CA ILE A 231 0.82 20.87 3.17
C ILE A 231 1.10 21.51 4.54
N GLU A 232 2.28 21.28 5.11
CA GLU A 232 2.70 21.79 6.42
C GLU A 232 2.97 23.31 6.38
N MET A 233 3.62 23.79 5.32
CA MET A 233 3.93 25.21 5.10
C MET A 233 3.33 25.68 3.77
N PRO A 234 2.02 26.01 3.74
CA PRO A 234 1.34 26.37 2.50
C PRO A 234 1.93 27.60 1.82
N LEU A 235 2.18 27.51 0.52
CA LEU A 235 2.66 28.66 -0.25
C LEU A 235 1.53 29.63 -0.56
N GLU A 236 1.86 30.92 -0.59
CA GLU A 236 0.93 31.96 -0.98
C GLU A 236 0.49 31.84 -2.44
N ARG A 237 -0.70 32.35 -2.73
CA ARG A 237 -1.28 32.38 -4.08
C ARG A 237 -0.32 32.98 -5.11
N ALA A 238 0.40 34.04 -4.76
CA ALA A 238 1.36 34.69 -5.66
C ALA A 238 2.54 33.76 -6.02
N ALA A 239 3.04 32.98 -5.06
CA ALA A 239 4.11 32.02 -5.30
C ALA A 239 3.64 30.87 -6.19
N MET A 240 2.43 30.34 -5.94
CA MET A 240 1.83 29.29 -6.76
C MET A 240 1.52 29.76 -8.19
N ALA A 241 1.10 31.02 -8.35
CA ALA A 241 0.88 31.61 -9.67
C ALA A 241 2.18 31.67 -10.49
N ARG A 242 3.31 32.00 -9.85
CA ARG A 242 4.64 31.95 -10.48
C ARG A 242 5.03 30.54 -10.93
N ILE A 243 4.75 29.51 -10.11
CA ILE A 243 4.99 28.11 -10.47
C ILE A 243 4.19 27.72 -11.72
N ALA A 244 2.93 28.16 -11.81
CA ALA A 244 2.09 27.93 -12.97
C ALA A 244 2.43 28.80 -14.19
N GLY A 245 3.36 29.77 -14.07
CA GLY A 245 3.68 30.72 -15.15
C GLY A 245 2.55 31.71 -15.46
N VAL A 246 1.66 31.99 -14.50
CA VAL A 246 0.47 32.85 -14.70
C VAL A 246 0.34 33.94 -13.62
N THR A 247 -0.57 34.89 -13.82
CA THR A 247 -0.92 35.86 -12.77
C THR A 247 -1.84 35.24 -11.72
N ALA A 248 -1.87 35.79 -10.50
CA ALA A 248 -2.74 35.29 -9.43
C ALA A 248 -4.24 35.28 -9.82
N ARG A 249 -4.70 36.31 -10.55
CA ARG A 249 -6.08 36.37 -11.06
C ARG A 249 -6.36 35.26 -12.08
N HIS A 250 -5.39 34.96 -12.94
CA HIS A 250 -5.52 33.88 -13.91
C HIS A 250 -5.53 32.51 -13.20
N LEU A 251 -4.71 32.34 -12.15
CA LEU A 251 -4.73 31.13 -11.33
C LEU A 251 -6.11 30.89 -10.72
N ASP A 252 -6.73 31.90 -10.10
CA ASP A 252 -8.08 31.75 -9.55
C ASP A 252 -9.11 31.34 -10.62
N ARG A 253 -8.99 31.90 -11.83
CA ARG A 253 -9.82 31.51 -12.97
C ARG A 253 -9.60 30.05 -13.38
N LEU A 254 -8.36 29.55 -13.36
CA LEU A 254 -8.06 28.14 -13.64
C LEU A 254 -8.72 27.22 -12.61
N PHE A 255 -8.64 27.54 -11.31
CA PHE A 255 -9.32 26.77 -10.26
C PHE A 255 -10.85 26.78 -10.45
N ALA A 256 -11.43 27.95 -10.74
CA ALA A 256 -12.87 28.04 -10.96
C ALA A 256 -13.33 27.25 -12.19
N THR A 257 -12.59 27.36 -13.30
CA THR A 257 -12.96 26.74 -14.59
C THR A 257 -12.78 25.23 -14.58
N HIS A 258 -11.66 24.75 -14.03
CA HIS A 258 -11.29 23.34 -14.12
C HIS A 258 -11.69 22.51 -12.89
N LEU A 259 -11.84 23.13 -11.72
CA LEU A 259 -12.10 22.42 -10.47
C LEU A 259 -13.39 22.88 -9.76
N GLY A 260 -14.07 23.91 -10.29
CA GLY A 260 -15.29 24.45 -9.69
C GLY A 260 -15.09 24.99 -8.26
N THR A 261 -13.87 25.41 -7.91
CA THR A 261 -13.53 25.83 -6.55
C THR A 261 -12.51 26.96 -6.57
N THR A 262 -12.13 27.48 -5.40
CA THR A 262 -11.09 28.52 -5.26
C THR A 262 -9.74 27.90 -4.92
N PHE A 263 -8.66 28.63 -5.19
CA PHE A 263 -7.29 28.24 -4.79
C PHE A 263 -7.22 27.89 -3.29
N LEU A 264 -7.75 28.76 -2.43
CA LEU A 264 -7.69 28.59 -0.97
C LEU A 264 -8.53 27.42 -0.49
N ASP A 265 -9.73 27.24 -1.04
CA ASP A 265 -10.62 26.15 -0.65
C ASP A 265 -10.04 24.79 -1.06
N GLN A 266 -9.48 24.71 -2.27
CA GLN A 266 -8.84 23.48 -2.75
C GLN A 266 -7.62 23.10 -1.90
N TYR A 267 -6.75 24.07 -1.61
CA TYR A 267 -5.56 23.84 -0.79
C TYR A 267 -5.95 23.39 0.63
N ARG A 268 -6.96 24.04 1.22
CA ARG A 268 -7.51 23.65 2.51
C ARG A 268 -8.09 22.22 2.47
N ARG A 269 -8.78 21.85 1.38
CA ARG A 269 -9.33 20.49 1.21
C ARG A 269 -8.23 19.44 1.17
N ILE A 270 -7.15 19.68 0.42
CA ILE A 270 -5.97 18.79 0.36
C ILE A 270 -5.37 18.60 1.77
N ARG A 271 -5.19 19.70 2.51
CA ARG A 271 -4.64 19.67 3.87
C ARG A 271 -5.53 18.92 4.86
N LEU A 272 -6.86 19.12 4.78
CA LEU A 272 -7.83 18.38 5.60
C LEU A 272 -7.91 16.89 5.24
N GLN A 273 -7.72 16.52 3.98
CA GLN A 273 -7.60 15.12 3.55
C GLN A 273 -6.35 14.46 4.12
N HIS A 274 -5.22 15.16 4.11
CA HIS A 274 -4.01 14.66 4.76
C HIS A 274 -4.19 14.53 6.27
N ALA A 275 -4.81 15.51 6.93
CA ALA A 275 -5.12 15.44 8.36
C ALA A 275 -6.02 14.24 8.72
N HIS A 276 -7.02 13.94 7.89
CA HIS A 276 -7.90 12.78 8.09
C HIS A 276 -7.12 11.46 8.04
N ARG A 277 -6.16 11.33 7.11
CA ARG A 277 -5.26 10.16 7.06
C ARG A 277 -4.39 10.05 8.31
N LEU A 278 -3.73 11.15 8.72
CA LEU A 278 -2.90 11.16 9.92
C LEU A 278 -3.68 10.81 11.20
N LEU A 279 -4.92 11.27 11.32
CA LEU A 279 -5.78 10.95 12.46
C LEU A 279 -6.00 9.44 12.63
N LYS A 280 -6.07 8.71 11.52
CA LYS A 280 -6.25 7.26 11.49
C LYS A 280 -4.93 6.49 11.57
N GLN A 281 -3.82 7.09 11.13
CA GLN A 281 -2.61 6.31 10.80
C GLN A 281 -1.36 6.65 11.61
N SER A 282 -1.23 7.85 12.17
CA SER A 282 0.02 8.30 12.82
C SER A 282 -0.18 8.58 14.30
N PRO A 283 0.78 8.29 15.21
CA PRO A 283 0.66 8.42 16.69
C PRO A 283 0.29 9.82 17.20
N LEU A 284 0.51 10.84 16.37
CA LEU A 284 0.36 12.26 16.66
C LEU A 284 -0.95 12.61 17.37
N SER A 285 -0.94 13.57 18.28
CA SER A 285 -2.11 14.20 18.89
C SER A 285 -2.87 15.05 17.85
N VAL A 286 -4.12 15.41 18.16
CA VAL A 286 -4.90 16.28 17.27
C VAL A 286 -4.23 17.66 17.10
N SER A 287 -3.53 18.14 18.12
CA SER A 287 -2.78 19.40 18.06
C SER A 287 -1.59 19.29 17.11
N GLU A 288 -0.80 18.22 17.23
CA GLU A 288 0.34 17.97 16.33
C GLU A 288 -0.12 17.79 14.88
N ILE A 289 -1.24 17.10 14.65
CA ILE A 289 -1.81 16.97 13.30
C ILE A 289 -2.25 18.32 12.73
N ALA A 290 -2.84 19.20 13.56
CA ALA A 290 -3.20 20.55 13.11
C ALA A 290 -1.95 21.31 12.63
N VAL A 291 -0.85 21.23 13.38
CA VAL A 291 0.43 21.86 13.02
C VAL A 291 1.03 21.21 11.77
N ALA A 292 1.14 19.88 11.72
CA ALA A 292 1.69 19.13 10.58
C ALA A 292 0.89 19.34 9.27
N THR A 293 -0.36 19.80 9.39
CA THR A 293 -1.21 20.15 8.25
C THR A 293 -1.34 21.66 8.04
N GLY A 294 -0.43 22.45 8.64
CA GLY A 294 -0.24 23.88 8.45
C GLY A 294 -1.32 24.78 9.07
N PHE A 295 -2.13 24.29 10.00
CA PHE A 295 -3.15 25.10 10.67
C PHE A 295 -2.55 25.84 11.86
N SER A 296 -2.73 27.15 11.88
CA SER A 296 -2.22 28.04 12.94
C SER A 296 -2.93 27.87 14.29
N SER A 297 -4.11 27.26 14.33
CA SER A 297 -4.79 26.96 15.59
C SER A 297 -5.63 25.69 15.52
N LEU A 298 -5.62 24.95 16.63
CA LEU A 298 -6.43 23.73 16.81
C LEU A 298 -7.93 24.00 16.67
N SER A 299 -8.39 25.16 17.16
CA SER A 299 -9.81 25.57 17.07
C SER A 299 -10.24 25.79 15.62
N HIS A 300 -9.42 26.46 14.82
CA HIS A 300 -9.69 26.66 13.40
C HIS A 300 -9.66 25.33 12.63
N PHE A 301 -8.63 24.51 12.86
CA PHE A 301 -8.54 23.16 12.29
C PHE A 301 -9.79 22.33 12.59
N SER A 302 -10.19 22.24 13.86
CA SER A 302 -11.32 21.41 14.28
C SER A 302 -12.64 21.87 13.67
N ARG A 303 -12.85 23.19 13.54
CA ARG A 303 -14.03 23.75 12.88
C ARG A 303 -14.05 23.40 11.40
N MET A 304 -12.93 23.59 10.70
CA MET A 304 -12.83 23.31 9.27
C MET A 304 -12.94 21.82 8.97
N PHE A 305 -12.34 20.97 9.80
CA PHE A 305 -12.44 19.52 9.68
C PHE A 305 -13.89 19.06 9.84
N ARG A 306 -14.60 19.55 10.87
CA ARG A 306 -16.02 19.23 11.08
C ARG A 306 -16.89 19.72 9.93
N ALA A 307 -16.60 20.89 9.36
CA ALA A 307 -17.34 21.39 8.21
C ALA A 307 -17.22 20.48 6.98
N VAL A 308 -16.10 19.79 6.81
CA VAL A 308 -15.87 18.88 5.67
C VAL A 308 -16.34 17.45 5.94
N TYR A 309 -16.10 16.91 7.14
CA TYR A 309 -16.35 15.50 7.46
C TYR A 309 -17.57 15.25 8.34
N GLY A 310 -18.28 16.30 8.79
CA GLY A 310 -19.43 16.20 9.69
C GLY A 310 -19.09 15.87 11.15
N ILE A 311 -17.91 15.33 11.43
CA ILE A 311 -17.47 14.88 12.76
C ILE A 311 -16.25 15.65 13.28
N ALA A 312 -16.04 15.62 14.59
CA ALA A 312 -14.85 16.22 15.20
C ALA A 312 -13.59 15.40 14.92
N PRO A 313 -12.39 16.00 14.83
CA PRO A 313 -11.14 15.25 14.63
C PRO A 313 -10.91 14.13 15.66
N ARG A 314 -11.27 14.37 16.94
CA ARG A 314 -11.17 13.36 18.00
C ARG A 314 -12.12 12.18 17.80
N ALA A 315 -13.29 12.41 17.21
CA ALA A 315 -14.25 11.37 16.89
C ALA A 315 -13.77 10.55 15.69
N ALA A 316 -13.29 11.23 14.63
CA ALA A 316 -12.73 10.60 13.44
C ALA A 316 -11.52 9.69 13.70
N ARG A 317 -10.81 9.90 14.81
CA ARG A 317 -9.71 9.01 15.26
C ARG A 317 -10.20 7.68 15.83
N ARG A 318 -11.43 7.65 16.34
CA ARG A 318 -12.00 6.47 17.01
C ARG A 318 -12.80 5.58 16.05
N GLU A 319 -13.00 6.05 14.82
CA GLU A 319 -13.59 5.30 13.69
C GLU A 319 -12.50 4.59 12.90
#